data_AF-A0A844FZG6-F1
#
_entry.id   AF-A0A844FZG6-F1
#
_cell.length_a   1.000
_cell.length_b   1.000
_cell.length_c   1.000
_cell.angle_alpha   90.00
_cell.angle_beta   90.00
_cell.angle_gamma   90.00
#
_symmetry.space_group_name_H-M   'P 1'
#
loop_
_entity.id
_entity.type
_entity.pdbx_description
1 polymer ?
#
loop_
_entity_poly.entity_id
_entity_poly.type
_entity_poly.pdbx_seq_one_letter_code
_entity_poly.pdbx_strand_id
1 'polypeptide(L)'
;MLTIAAVLCLAGGVTGCGKAHPAPPVERNSLILRFFNSMTTADAAAASEQGEKLRQMDNANDYIIKLVTIQQSNAYLQRAQGEINAGNIDKALEILNEGVKTYPGNRDLSRQRGRVRQLRNAKMLLNEMKEAKNSAAMSAALTAASTGLSANMTPKLQAYFNSYKLKIDETAREEAARTATPEPTVNPAATPPAPEK
;
A
#
# COMPACT_ATOMS: atom_id res chain seq x y z
N MET A 1 -18.90 -66.74 39.56
CA MET A 1 -17.51 -66.99 39.96
C MET A 1 -16.62 -66.36 38.90
N LEU A 2 -16.00 -65.22 39.21
CA LEU A 2 -14.54 -65.08 39.46
C LEU A 2 -13.73 -65.60 38.26
N THR A 3 -12.99 -64.79 37.49
CA THR A 3 -11.94 -63.85 37.93
C THR A 3 -11.67 -62.75 36.91
N ILE A 4 -11.50 -61.53 37.43
CA ILE A 4 -10.89 -60.35 36.82
C ILE A 4 -9.37 -60.48 36.90
N ALA A 5 -8.64 -60.13 35.84
CA ALA A 5 -7.24 -59.73 35.93
C ALA A 5 -6.95 -58.62 34.92
N ALA A 6 -6.90 -57.39 35.44
CA ALA A 6 -6.38 -56.22 34.78
C ALA A 6 -4.85 -56.23 34.84
N VAL A 7 -4.17 -55.86 33.75
CA VAL A 7 -2.81 -55.32 33.81
C VAL A 7 -2.77 -54.07 32.95
N LEU A 8 -2.79 -52.93 33.64
CA LEU A 8 -2.28 -51.66 33.16
C LEU A 8 -0.76 -51.76 33.00
N CYS A 9 -0.22 -51.24 31.90
CA CYS A 9 1.11 -50.63 31.88
C CYS A 9 1.02 -49.29 31.14
N LEU A 10 0.71 -48.24 31.90
CA LEU A 10 0.96 -46.85 31.55
C LEU A 10 2.45 -46.52 31.78
N ALA A 11 2.94 -45.58 30.97
CA ALA A 11 4.15 -44.78 31.13
C ALA A 11 5.50 -45.43 30.73
N GLY A 12 5.94 -45.06 29.53
CA GLY A 12 7.35 -44.93 29.17
C GLY A 12 7.56 -43.58 28.52
N GLY A 13 7.60 -42.52 29.32
CA GLY A 13 8.05 -41.21 28.89
C GLY A 13 9.54 -41.30 28.53
N VAL A 14 9.85 -41.28 27.25
CA VAL A 14 11.20 -40.96 26.78
C VAL A 14 11.27 -39.46 26.56
N THR A 15 11.57 -38.74 27.64
CA THR A 15 12.28 -37.46 27.55
C THR A 15 13.68 -37.75 26.99
N GLY A 16 13.74 -37.97 25.69
CA GLY A 16 14.99 -38.00 24.94
C GLY A 16 15.31 -36.57 24.51
N CYS A 17 16.36 -35.99 25.08
CA CYS A 17 17.14 -34.94 24.41
C CYS A 17 17.78 -35.53 23.15
N GLY A 18 16.96 -35.74 22.11
CA GLY A 18 17.45 -36.12 20.80
C GLY A 18 18.22 -34.94 20.22
N LYS A 19 19.53 -35.10 20.03
CA LYS A 19 20.28 -34.24 19.12
C LYS A 19 19.52 -34.28 17.79
N ALA A 20 19.16 -33.11 17.25
CA ALA A 20 18.44 -33.00 16.00
C ALA A 20 19.23 -33.76 14.90
N HIS A 21 18.77 -34.96 14.57
CA HIS A 21 19.35 -35.70 13.45
C HIS A 21 18.89 -35.01 12.16
N PRO A 22 19.80 -34.75 11.21
CA PRO A 22 19.41 -34.17 9.94
C PRO A 22 18.37 -35.08 9.29
N ALA A 23 17.33 -34.47 8.71
CA ALA A 23 16.26 -35.21 8.05
C ALA A 23 16.84 -36.19 7.02
N PRO A 24 16.22 -37.38 6.82
CA PRO A 24 16.67 -38.34 5.82
C PRO A 24 16.87 -37.65 4.45
N PRO A 25 17.89 -38.03 3.65
CA PRO A 25 18.21 -37.38 2.38
C PRO A 25 17.01 -37.19 1.44
N VAL A 26 16.05 -38.12 1.48
CA VAL A 26 14.82 -38.08 0.67
C VAL A 26 13.89 -36.94 1.10
N GLU A 27 13.69 -36.73 2.41
CA GLU A 27 12.84 -35.67 2.92
C GLU A 27 13.42 -34.29 2.60
N ARG A 28 14.73 -34.12 2.81
CA ARG A 28 15.45 -32.89 2.49
C ARG A 28 15.32 -32.55 0.99
N ASN A 29 15.58 -33.52 0.10
CA ASN A 29 15.47 -33.30 -1.34
C ASN A 29 14.04 -32.93 -1.77
N SER A 30 13.03 -33.58 -1.21
CA SER A 30 11.61 -33.25 -1.48
C SER A 30 11.27 -31.82 -1.05
N LEU A 31 11.85 -31.34 0.05
CA LEU A 31 11.61 -30.00 0.58
C LEU A 31 12.31 -28.94 -0.27
N ILE A 32 13.53 -29.23 -0.76
CA ILE A 32 14.24 -28.38 -1.71
C ILE A 32 13.40 -28.19 -2.99
N LEU A 33 12.89 -29.27 -3.57
CA LEU A 33 12.07 -29.19 -4.78
C LEU A 33 10.78 -28.38 -4.57
N ARG A 34 10.09 -28.59 -3.45
CA ARG A 34 8.89 -27.80 -3.11
C ARG A 34 9.22 -26.32 -2.93
N PHE A 35 10.32 -26.01 -2.25
CA PHE A 35 10.79 -24.64 -2.04
C PHE A 35 11.04 -23.92 -3.37
N PHE A 36 11.79 -24.54 -4.28
CA PHE A 36 12.02 -23.98 -5.61
C PHE A 36 10.72 -23.86 -6.42
N ASN A 37 9.84 -24.86 -6.35
CA ASN A 37 8.55 -24.79 -7.04
C ASN A 37 7.70 -23.61 -6.55
N SER A 38 7.55 -23.43 -5.23
CA SER A 38 6.81 -22.30 -4.66
C SER A 38 7.42 -20.95 -5.06
N MET A 39 8.76 -20.84 -5.16
CA MET A 39 9.39 -19.65 -5.69
C MET A 39 9.06 -19.41 -7.17
N THR A 40 9.09 -20.46 -8.01
CA THR A 40 8.75 -20.33 -9.44
C THR A 40 7.29 -20.00 -9.69
N THR A 41 6.38 -20.44 -8.81
CA THR A 41 4.95 -20.13 -8.88
C THR A 41 4.58 -18.84 -8.15
N ALA A 42 5.56 -18.05 -7.71
CA ALA A 42 5.37 -16.81 -6.95
C ALA A 42 4.51 -16.97 -5.69
N ASP A 43 4.58 -18.13 -5.02
CA ASP A 43 3.95 -18.35 -3.71
C ASP A 43 4.98 -18.11 -2.59
N ALA A 44 5.16 -16.83 -2.23
CA ALA A 44 6.17 -16.44 -1.26
C ALA A 44 5.83 -16.92 0.16
N ALA A 45 4.55 -17.11 0.48
CA ALA A 45 4.12 -17.65 1.77
C ALA A 45 4.58 -19.11 1.93
N ALA A 46 4.26 -19.97 0.95
CA ALA A 46 4.70 -21.36 0.97
C ALA A 46 6.23 -21.47 0.88
N ALA A 47 6.87 -20.68 0.01
CA ALA A 47 8.32 -20.68 -0.13
C ALA A 47 9.02 -20.24 1.18
N SER A 48 8.47 -19.23 1.88
CA SER A 48 8.98 -18.78 3.17
C SER A 48 8.94 -19.90 4.22
N GLU A 49 7.82 -20.61 4.35
CA GLU A 49 7.67 -21.69 5.32
C GLU A 49 8.60 -22.87 5.02
N GLN A 50 8.64 -23.32 3.76
CA GLN A 50 9.47 -24.44 3.32
C GLN A 50 10.95 -24.10 3.44
N GLY A 51 11.32 -22.87 3.07
CA GLY A 51 12.67 -22.37 3.16
C GLY A 51 13.18 -22.24 4.60
N GLU A 52 12.33 -21.82 5.54
CA GLU A 52 12.67 -21.79 6.97
C GLU A 52 13.00 -23.20 7.50
N LYS A 53 12.22 -24.21 7.10
CA LYS A 53 12.52 -25.61 7.42
C LYS A 53 13.86 -26.06 6.83
N LEU A 54 14.18 -25.66 5.59
CA LEU A 54 15.49 -25.94 4.98
C LEU A 54 16.64 -25.27 5.73
N ARG A 55 16.47 -24.01 6.15
CA ARG A 55 17.46 -23.28 6.94
C ARG A 55 17.75 -23.97 8.27
N GLN A 56 16.73 -24.53 8.93
CA GLN A 56 16.90 -25.27 10.18
C GLN A 56 17.65 -26.59 9.99
N MET A 57 17.49 -27.24 8.82
CA MET A 57 18.21 -28.46 8.46
C MET A 57 19.67 -28.21 8.05
N ASP A 58 19.96 -27.05 7.46
CA ASP A 58 21.29 -26.67 6.98
C ASP A 58 21.54 -25.16 7.20
N ASN A 59 21.85 -24.82 8.45
CA ASN A 59 21.99 -23.43 8.91
C ASN A 59 23.31 -22.77 8.50
N ALA A 60 24.24 -23.51 7.89
CA ALA A 60 25.50 -23.00 7.37
C ALA A 60 25.43 -22.67 5.86
N ASN A 61 24.30 -22.96 5.22
CA ASN A 61 24.13 -22.73 3.79
C ASN A 61 23.68 -21.30 3.49
N ASP A 62 24.67 -20.43 3.25
CA ASP A 62 24.47 -19.01 2.93
C ASP A 62 23.52 -18.76 1.75
N TYR A 63 23.51 -19.67 0.77
CA TYR A 63 22.64 -19.54 -0.40
C TYR A 63 21.17 -19.73 -0.01
N ILE A 64 20.86 -20.78 0.77
CA ILE A 64 19.52 -21.01 1.29
C ILE A 64 19.10 -19.85 2.19
N ILE A 65 19.96 -19.38 3.09
CA ILE A 65 19.64 -18.25 3.98
C ILE A 65 19.24 -17.00 3.18
N LYS A 66 19.97 -16.66 2.12
CA LYS A 66 19.66 -15.51 1.25
C LYS A 66 18.32 -15.68 0.55
N LEU A 67 18.06 -16.85 -0.04
CA LEU A 67 16.79 -17.11 -0.73
C LEU A 67 15.60 -17.06 0.24
N VAL A 68 15.74 -17.66 1.42
CA VAL A 68 14.71 -17.62 2.47
C VAL A 68 14.40 -16.19 2.89
N THR A 69 15.43 -15.37 3.10
CA THR A 69 15.28 -13.96 3.47
C THR A 69 14.48 -13.19 2.40
N ILE A 70 14.76 -13.44 1.11
CA ILE A 70 14.01 -12.84 0.01
C ILE A 70 12.54 -13.25 0.07
N GLN A 71 12.25 -14.54 0.22
CA GLN A 71 10.87 -15.04 0.22
C GLN A 71 10.08 -14.56 1.46
N GLN A 72 10.70 -14.53 2.63
CA GLN A 72 10.07 -13.96 3.82
C GLN A 72 9.70 -12.48 3.62
N SER A 73 10.59 -11.70 3.00
CA SER A 73 10.28 -10.30 2.68
C SER A 73 9.17 -10.15 1.64
N ASN A 74 9.11 -11.05 0.64
CA ASN A 74 8.03 -11.10 -0.35
C ASN A 74 6.69 -11.51 0.28
N ALA A 75 6.69 -12.37 1.29
CA ALA A 75 5.48 -12.77 2.00
C ALA A 75 4.80 -11.59 2.73
N TYR A 76 5.57 -10.57 3.18
CA TYR A 76 4.99 -9.32 3.67
C TYR A 76 4.28 -8.54 2.56
N LEU A 77 4.89 -8.44 1.38
CA LEU A 77 4.29 -7.76 0.22
C LEU A 77 2.98 -8.44 -0.22
N GLN A 78 2.96 -9.78 -0.26
CA GLN A 78 1.77 -10.54 -0.65
C GLN A 78 0.62 -10.39 0.36
N ARG A 79 0.92 -10.49 1.65
CA ARG A 79 -0.08 -10.28 2.71
C ARG A 79 -0.66 -8.86 2.66
N ALA A 80 0.19 -7.85 2.52
CA ALA A 80 -0.25 -6.47 2.40
C ALA A 80 -1.11 -6.26 1.14
N GLN A 81 -0.74 -6.86 0.00
CA GLN A 81 -1.55 -6.79 -1.22
C GLN A 81 -2.93 -7.44 -1.04
N GLY A 82 -3.02 -8.56 -0.32
CA GLY A 82 -4.28 -9.18 0.04
C GLY A 82 -5.20 -8.23 0.82
N GLU A 83 -4.66 -7.53 1.81
CA GLU A 83 -5.41 -6.54 2.58
C GLU A 83 -5.81 -5.31 1.74
N ILE A 84 -4.95 -4.84 0.83
CA ILE A 84 -5.29 -3.76 -0.12
C ILE A 84 -6.47 -4.18 -1.01
N ASN A 85 -6.44 -5.39 -1.54
CA ASN A 85 -7.51 -5.93 -2.39
C ASN A 85 -8.83 -6.07 -1.61
N ALA A 86 -8.76 -6.34 -0.30
CA ALA A 86 -9.90 -6.38 0.60
C ALA A 86 -10.38 -4.98 1.07
N GLY A 87 -9.67 -3.90 0.70
CA GLY A 87 -9.97 -2.54 1.15
C GLY A 87 -9.47 -2.19 2.55
N ASN A 88 -8.73 -3.09 3.21
CA ASN A 88 -8.22 -2.94 4.57
C ASN A 88 -6.87 -2.19 4.57
N ILE A 89 -6.90 -0.91 4.20
CA ILE A 89 -5.68 -0.10 4.00
C ILE A 89 -4.83 0.03 5.28
N ASP A 90 -5.45 0.17 6.45
CA ASP A 90 -4.72 0.30 7.72
C ASP A 90 -3.97 -0.99 8.08
N LYS A 91 -4.62 -2.15 7.88
CA LYS A 91 -3.99 -3.45 8.11
C LYS A 91 -2.87 -3.74 7.11
N ALA A 92 -3.06 -3.36 5.84
CA ALA A 92 -1.99 -3.42 4.85
C ALA A 92 -0.77 -2.59 5.28
N LEU A 93 -1.01 -1.40 5.84
CA LEU A 93 0.04 -0.52 6.31
C LEU A 93 0.78 -1.08 7.55
N GLU A 94 0.05 -1.70 8.47
CA GLU A 94 0.62 -2.42 9.62
C GLU A 94 1.60 -3.51 9.16
N ILE A 95 1.15 -4.40 8.27
CA ILE A 95 1.98 -5.47 7.69
C ILE A 95 3.24 -4.89 7.03
N LEU A 96 3.13 -3.80 6.27
CA LEU A 96 4.27 -3.18 5.61
C LEU A 96 5.23 -2.48 6.61
N ASN A 97 4.72 -1.92 7.71
CA ASN A 97 5.56 -1.36 8.77
C ASN A 97 6.38 -2.47 9.45
N GLU A 98 5.76 -3.60 9.77
CA GLU A 98 6.46 -4.78 10.30
C GLU A 98 7.50 -5.33 9.32
N GLY A 99 7.14 -5.42 8.04
CA GLY A 99 8.04 -5.86 6.98
C GLY A 99 9.28 -4.97 6.87
N VAL A 100 9.11 -3.65 6.86
CA VAL A 100 10.25 -2.70 6.84
C VAL A 100 11.08 -2.77 8.11
N LYS A 101 10.47 -2.99 9.28
CA LYS A 101 11.19 -3.19 10.55
C LYS A 101 12.04 -4.45 10.52
N THR A 102 11.53 -5.53 9.93
CA THR A 102 12.21 -6.83 9.84
C THR A 102 13.29 -6.84 8.75
N TYR A 103 13.02 -6.20 7.61
CA TYR A 103 13.90 -6.15 6.44
C TYR A 103 14.17 -4.71 5.98
N PRO A 104 14.96 -3.93 6.76
CA PRO A 104 15.16 -2.50 6.49
C PRO A 104 15.87 -2.21 5.15
N GLY A 105 16.66 -3.16 4.64
CA GLY A 105 17.33 -3.05 3.34
C GLY A 105 16.41 -3.31 2.13
N ASN A 106 15.19 -3.81 2.34
CA ASN A 106 14.27 -4.10 1.25
C ASN A 106 13.57 -2.81 0.77
N ARG A 107 13.99 -2.35 -0.42
CA ARG A 107 13.47 -1.14 -1.05
C ARG A 107 12.01 -1.25 -1.49
N ASP A 108 11.54 -2.44 -1.84
CA ASP A 108 10.17 -2.67 -2.30
C ASP A 108 9.18 -2.56 -1.14
N LEU A 109 9.52 -3.12 0.03
CA LEU A 109 8.73 -2.91 1.25
C LEU A 109 8.61 -1.43 1.61
N SER A 110 9.72 -0.70 1.56
CA SER A 110 9.73 0.75 1.80
C SER A 110 8.88 1.53 0.79
N ARG A 111 8.98 1.16 -0.50
CA ARG A 111 8.21 1.76 -1.60
C ARG A 111 6.72 1.50 -1.44
N GLN A 112 6.30 0.25 -1.24
CA GLN A 112 4.88 -0.09 -1.09
C GLN A 112 4.29 0.55 0.16
N ARG A 113 5.02 0.58 1.28
CA ARG A 113 4.60 1.32 2.48
C ARG A 113 4.30 2.78 2.19
N GLY A 114 5.15 3.46 1.42
CA GLY A 114 4.92 4.84 0.99
C GLY A 114 3.65 4.99 0.15
N ARG A 115 3.43 4.10 -0.81
CA ARG A 115 2.22 4.10 -1.67
C ARG A 115 0.95 3.86 -0.87
N VAL A 116 0.96 2.92 0.07
CA VAL A 116 -0.19 2.63 0.94
C VAL A 116 -0.50 3.80 1.88
N ARG A 117 0.53 4.50 2.41
CA ARG A 117 0.31 5.73 3.20
C ARG A 117 -0.40 6.82 2.39
N GLN A 118 -0.03 7.00 1.13
CA GLN A 118 -0.73 7.91 0.23
C GLN A 118 -2.18 7.48 0.00
N LEU A 119 -2.43 6.18 -0.25
CA LEU A 119 -3.77 5.64 -0.42
C LEU A 119 -4.66 5.85 0.82
N ARG A 120 -4.12 5.68 2.03
CA ARG A 120 -4.84 5.94 3.28
C ARG A 120 -5.40 7.37 3.34
N ASN A 121 -4.64 8.34 2.83
CA ASN A 121 -5.02 9.75 2.84
C ASN A 121 -5.89 10.15 1.63
N ALA A 122 -6.07 9.26 0.63
CA ALA A 122 -6.76 9.59 -0.62
C ALA A 122 -8.20 10.05 -0.42
N LYS A 123 -8.94 9.42 0.50
CA LYS A 123 -10.34 9.79 0.79
C LYS A 123 -10.45 11.24 1.28
N MET A 124 -9.55 11.65 2.16
CA MET A 124 -9.50 13.02 2.69
C MET A 124 -9.20 14.01 1.56
N LEU A 125 -8.13 13.79 0.80
CA LEU A 125 -7.71 14.67 -0.30
C LEU A 125 -8.80 14.84 -1.37
N LEU A 126 -9.45 13.73 -1.74
CA LEU A 126 -10.55 13.78 -2.72
C LEU A 126 -11.81 14.44 -2.16
N ASN A 127 -12.05 14.39 -0.84
CA ASN A 127 -13.15 15.12 -0.22
C ASN A 127 -12.86 16.62 -0.15
N GLU A 128 -11.63 17.02 0.18
CA GLU A 128 -11.23 18.45 0.15
C GLU A 128 -11.44 19.05 -1.24
N MET A 129 -11.13 18.31 -2.31
CA MET A 129 -11.43 18.74 -3.68
C MET A 129 -12.95 18.90 -3.92
N LYS A 130 -13.79 18.05 -3.35
CA LYS A 130 -15.26 18.14 -3.52
C LYS A 130 -15.85 19.31 -2.75
N GLU A 131 -15.33 19.62 -1.57
CA GLU A 131 -15.85 20.67 -0.69
C GLU A 131 -15.32 22.06 -1.00
N ALA A 132 -14.27 22.18 -1.82
CA ALA A 132 -13.71 23.46 -2.23
C ALA A 132 -14.70 24.27 -3.09
N LYS A 133 -15.02 25.49 -2.65
CA LYS A 133 -16.11 26.32 -3.21
C LYS A 133 -15.68 27.46 -4.11
N ASN A 134 -14.41 27.85 -4.06
CA ASN A 134 -13.86 28.96 -4.83
C ASN A 134 -12.58 28.53 -5.56
N SER A 135 -12.22 29.27 -6.61
CA SER A 135 -11.11 28.92 -7.49
C SER A 135 -9.77 28.73 -6.75
N ALA A 136 -9.52 29.54 -5.73
CA ALA A 136 -8.32 29.46 -4.90
C ALA A 136 -8.29 28.17 -4.04
N ALA A 137 -9.39 27.86 -3.35
CA ALA A 137 -9.52 26.64 -2.54
C ALA A 137 -9.44 25.38 -3.41
N MET A 138 -10.06 25.41 -4.60
CA MET A 138 -9.99 24.29 -5.55
C MET A 138 -8.55 24.08 -6.03
N SER A 139 -7.82 25.16 -6.35
CA SER A 139 -6.41 25.08 -6.76
C SER A 139 -5.51 24.49 -5.66
N ALA A 140 -5.74 24.90 -4.40
CA ALA A 140 -5.03 24.36 -3.25
C ALA A 140 -5.34 22.86 -3.05
N ALA A 141 -6.61 22.47 -3.11
CA ALA A 141 -7.03 21.08 -2.98
C ALA A 141 -6.49 20.19 -4.10
N LEU A 142 -6.51 20.67 -5.35
CA LEU A 142 -5.92 19.95 -6.49
C LEU A 142 -4.41 19.75 -6.31
N THR A 143 -3.70 20.77 -5.81
CA THR A 143 -2.26 20.68 -5.53
C THR A 143 -1.99 19.64 -4.45
N ALA A 144 -2.71 19.70 -3.33
CA ALA A 144 -2.59 18.74 -2.25
C ALA A 144 -2.85 17.30 -2.71
N ALA A 145 -3.92 17.08 -3.48
CA ALA A 145 -4.28 15.76 -4.01
C ALA A 145 -3.26 15.25 -5.04
N SER A 146 -2.79 16.10 -5.96
CA SER A 146 -1.83 15.72 -7.00
C SER A 146 -0.49 15.32 -6.40
N THR A 147 0.00 16.05 -5.41
CA THR A 147 1.22 15.71 -4.68
C THR A 147 1.02 14.48 -3.82
N GLY A 148 -0.07 14.46 -3.03
CA GLY A 148 -0.37 13.40 -2.07
C GLY A 148 -0.64 12.04 -2.70
N LEU A 149 -1.09 11.99 -3.96
CA LEU A 149 -1.42 10.75 -4.68
C LEU A 149 -0.49 10.44 -5.85
N SER A 150 0.61 11.19 -6.00
CA SER A 150 1.57 11.05 -7.10
C SER A 150 2.08 9.61 -7.32
N ALA A 151 2.31 8.83 -6.27
CA ALA A 151 2.80 7.45 -6.38
C ALA A 151 1.70 6.41 -6.65
N ASN A 152 0.43 6.85 -6.69
CA ASN A 152 -0.75 6.07 -7.00
C ASN A 152 -1.53 6.64 -8.19
N MET A 153 -0.87 7.43 -9.05
CA MET A 153 -1.52 8.00 -10.22
C MET A 153 -1.99 6.89 -11.17
N THR A 154 -3.28 6.90 -11.49
CA THR A 154 -3.90 6.03 -12.50
C THR A 154 -4.43 6.89 -13.64
N PRO A 155 -4.65 6.34 -14.86
CA PRO A 155 -5.26 7.10 -15.95
C PRO A 155 -6.61 7.72 -15.57
N LYS A 156 -7.41 7.03 -14.75
CA LYS A 156 -8.69 7.54 -14.24
C LYS A 156 -8.50 8.73 -13.29
N LEU A 157 -7.55 8.63 -12.36
CA LEU A 157 -7.25 9.73 -11.44
C LEU A 157 -6.67 10.95 -12.17
N GLN A 158 -5.80 10.72 -13.17
CA GLN A 158 -5.25 11.77 -14.01
C GLN A 158 -6.37 12.48 -14.80
N ALA A 159 -7.29 11.73 -15.39
CA ALA A 159 -8.45 12.29 -16.09
C ALA A 159 -9.33 13.12 -15.14
N TYR A 160 -9.55 12.63 -13.92
CA TYR A 160 -10.28 13.38 -12.90
C TYR A 160 -9.59 14.72 -12.57
N PHE A 161 -8.29 14.71 -12.31
CA PHE A 161 -7.51 15.94 -12.04
C PHE A 161 -7.53 16.92 -13.21
N ASN A 162 -7.41 16.43 -14.45
CA ASN A 162 -7.51 17.27 -15.64
C ASN A 162 -8.90 17.92 -15.75
N SER A 163 -9.96 17.15 -15.52
CA SER A 163 -11.33 17.68 -15.53
C SER A 163 -11.56 18.71 -14.41
N TYR A 164 -10.95 18.48 -13.24
CA TYR A 164 -11.05 19.38 -12.10
C TYR A 164 -10.33 20.71 -12.37
N LYS A 165 -9.19 20.68 -13.08
CA LYS A 165 -8.48 21.89 -13.52
C LYS A 165 -9.36 22.79 -14.40
N LEU A 166 -10.13 22.21 -15.34
CA LEU A 166 -11.05 22.98 -16.17
C LEU A 166 -12.14 23.69 -15.34
N LYS A 167 -12.63 23.04 -14.28
CA LYS A 167 -13.61 23.63 -13.36
C LYS A 167 -13.05 24.80 -12.56
N ILE A 168 -11.76 24.76 -12.21
CA ILE A 168 -11.07 25.89 -11.57
C ILE A 168 -11.11 27.10 -12.50
N ASP A 169 -10.77 26.93 -13.77
CA ASP A 169 -10.73 28.01 -14.76
C ASP A 169 -12.12 28.61 -15.05
N GLU A 170 -13.17 27.78 -15.03
CA GLU A 170 -14.56 28.24 -15.11
C GLU A 170 -14.96 29.06 -13.87
N THR A 171 -14.71 28.51 -12.69
CA THR A 171 -15.04 29.17 -11.41
C THR A 171 -14.30 30.50 -11.26
N ALA A 172 -13.02 30.56 -11.63
CA ALA A 172 -12.22 31.78 -11.60
C ALA A 172 -12.77 32.88 -12.52
N ARG A 173 -13.25 32.50 -13.72
CA ARG A 173 -13.88 33.44 -14.66
C ARG A 173 -15.20 33.98 -14.12
N GLU A 174 -16.03 33.12 -13.52
CA GLU A 174 -17.28 33.56 -12.89
C GLU A 174 -17.03 34.49 -11.71
N GLU A 175 -16.05 34.19 -10.86
CA GLU A 175 -15.65 35.04 -9.74
C GLU A 175 -15.18 36.41 -10.22
N ALA A 176 -14.29 36.43 -11.23
CA ALA A 176 -13.80 37.67 -11.84
C ALA A 176 -14.96 38.52 -12.41
N ALA A 177 -15.90 37.89 -13.11
CA ALA A 177 -17.08 38.56 -13.66
C ALA A 177 -17.99 39.15 -12.58
N ARG A 178 -18.14 38.49 -11.41
CA ARG A 178 -18.92 39.02 -10.28
C ARG A 178 -18.25 40.21 -9.61
N THR A 179 -16.92 40.28 -9.63
CA THR A 179 -16.15 41.37 -9.03
C THR A 179 -15.90 42.54 -9.97
N ALA A 180 -16.13 42.37 -11.28
CA ALA A 180 -16.06 43.45 -12.25
C ALA A 180 -17.26 44.39 -12.05
N THR A 181 -17.04 45.56 -11.44
CA THR A 181 -18.01 46.66 -11.45
C THR A 181 -18.26 47.10 -12.90
N PRO A 182 -19.53 47.30 -13.34
CA PRO A 182 -19.78 47.92 -14.63
C PRO A 182 -19.16 49.33 -14.64
N GLU A 183 -18.46 49.68 -15.73
CA GLU A 183 -17.92 51.03 -15.91
C GLU A 183 -19.05 52.06 -15.70
N PRO A 184 -18.79 53.17 -14.98
CA PRO A 184 -19.76 54.24 -14.91
C PRO A 184 -20.00 54.74 -16.33
N THR A 185 -21.23 54.59 -16.83
CA THR A 185 -21.65 55.21 -18.09
C THR A 185 -21.47 56.72 -17.96
N VAL A 186 -20.37 57.23 -18.52
CA VAL A 186 -20.15 58.67 -18.65
C VAL A 186 -21.18 59.15 -19.67
N ASN A 187 -22.27 59.75 -19.18
CA ASN A 187 -23.18 60.49 -20.05
C ASN A 187 -22.34 61.57 -20.76
N PRO A 188 -22.34 61.63 -22.10
CA PRO A 188 -21.64 62.68 -22.81
C PRO A 188 -22.20 64.02 -22.33
N ALA A 189 -21.32 64.86 -21.79
CA ALA A 189 -21.66 66.16 -21.24
C ALA A 189 -22.48 66.94 -22.28
N ALA A 190 -23.60 67.52 -21.83
CA ALA A 190 -24.41 68.41 -22.64
C ALA A 190 -23.53 69.54 -23.17
N THR A 191 -23.51 69.71 -24.49
CA THR A 191 -22.80 70.78 -25.19
C THR A 191 -23.20 72.14 -24.61
N PRO A 192 -22.25 72.98 -24.17
CA PRO A 192 -22.58 74.32 -23.70
C PRO A 192 -23.26 75.14 -24.81
N PRO A 193 -24.28 75.95 -24.51
CA PRO A 193 -24.92 76.80 -25.52
C PRO A 193 -23.93 77.82 -26.08
N ALA A 194 -24.02 78.03 -27.39
CA ALA A 194 -23.17 78.98 -28.12
C ALA A 194 -23.39 80.42 -27.62
N PRO A 195 -22.34 81.25 -27.57
CA PRO A 195 -22.47 82.62 -27.10
C PRO A 195 -23.33 83.44 -28.08
N GLU A 196 -24.34 84.13 -27.55
CA GLU A 196 -25.09 85.16 -28.27
C GLU A 196 -24.22 86.42 -28.47
N LYS A 197 -24.47 87.10 -29.59
CA LYS A 197 -23.67 88.16 -30.21
C LYS A 197 -23.40 89.39 -29.34
#